data_AF-A0A7S2CP21-F1
#
_entry.id   AF-A0A7S2CP21-F1
#
_cell.length_a   1.000
_cell.length_b   1.000
_cell.length_c   1.000
_cell.angle_alpha   90.00
_cell.angle_beta   90.00
_cell.angle_gamma   90.00
#
_symmetry.space_group_name_H-M   'P 1'
#
loop_
_entity.id
_entity.type
_entity.pdbx_description
1 polymer ?
#
loop_
_entity_poly.entity_id
_entity_poly.type
_entity_poly.pdbx_seq_one_letter_code
_entity_poly.pdbx_strand_id
1 'polypeptide(L)'
;DKTDKLRRLARFLRENRVCHSTGLQVQQQAVERLNMEERLKEENVEVLKLISKTLRLELRHEIYGPHLSSHSLFSLWTSLDKDFVQRLCMEAIDFRFLRHSDELFVAGTCTDRAYYIVSGSMEYCQDSDLISDVE
;
A
#
# COMPACT_ATOMS: atom_id res chain seq x y z
N ASP A 1 -0.01 23.60 5.45
CA ASP A 1 0.20 23.66 6.91
C ASP A 1 -0.46 22.46 7.59
N LYS A 2 0.25 21.69 8.42
CA LYS A 2 -0.23 20.41 9.00
C LYS A 2 -1.27 20.66 10.10
N THR A 3 -1.05 21.70 10.89
CA THR A 3 -1.93 22.15 11.98
C THR A 3 -3.32 22.58 11.46
N ASP A 4 -3.37 23.27 10.32
CA ASP A 4 -4.63 23.65 9.69
C ASP A 4 -5.46 22.43 9.23
N LYS A 5 -4.80 21.42 8.64
CA LYS A 5 -5.46 20.16 8.24
C LYS A 5 -6.09 19.45 9.45
N LEU A 6 -5.37 19.36 10.57
CA LEU A 6 -5.88 18.74 11.80
C LEU A 6 -7.04 19.51 12.43
N ARG A 7 -6.97 20.85 12.43
CA ARG A 7 -8.07 21.70 12.92
C ARG A 7 -9.35 21.51 12.09
N ARG A 8 -9.22 21.43 10.77
CA ARG A 8 -10.35 21.17 9.86
C ARG A 8 -10.97 19.79 10.10
N LEU A 9 -10.15 18.76 10.32
CA LEU A 9 -10.62 17.42 10.66
C LEU A 9 -11.38 17.41 11.99
N ALA A 10 -10.84 18.04 13.05
CA ALA A 10 -11.51 18.11 14.35
C ALA A 10 -12.88 18.81 14.26
N ARG A 11 -12.97 19.90 13.48
CA ARG A 11 -14.24 20.58 13.21
C ARG A 11 -15.23 19.67 12.49
N PHE A 12 -14.79 18.99 11.43
CA PHE A 12 -15.62 18.07 10.64
C PHE A 12 -16.23 16.95 11.52
N LEU A 13 -15.42 16.32 12.38
CA LEU A 13 -15.90 15.25 13.27
C LEU A 13 -16.96 15.76 14.26
N ARG A 14 -16.77 16.97 14.80
CA ARG A 14 -17.72 17.61 15.71
C ARG A 14 -19.03 17.99 15.02
N GLU A 15 -18.96 18.58 13.83
CA GLU A 15 -20.14 18.97 13.05
C GLU A 15 -21.02 17.77 12.68
N ASN A 16 -20.39 16.62 12.38
CA ASN A 16 -21.08 15.38 12.05
C ASN A 16 -21.43 14.51 13.27
N ARG A 17 -21.16 14.99 14.50
CA ARG A 17 -21.44 14.26 15.76
C ARG A 17 -20.88 12.84 15.78
N VAL A 18 -19.68 12.66 15.23
CA VAL A 18 -18.98 11.36 15.27
C VAL A 18 -18.76 10.96 16.74
N CYS A 19 -18.99 9.70 17.08
CA CYS A 19 -18.80 9.23 18.44
C CYS A 19 -17.34 9.40 18.88
N HIS A 20 -17.13 9.58 20.18
CA HIS A 20 -15.82 9.94 20.73
C HIS A 20 -14.72 8.91 20.38
N SER A 21 -15.03 7.60 20.48
CA SER A 21 -14.08 6.53 20.20
C SER A 21 -13.59 6.56 18.75
N THR A 22 -14.51 6.60 17.78
CA THR A 22 -14.16 6.69 16.35
C THR A 22 -13.47 8.01 16.02
N GLY A 23 -13.94 9.13 16.61
CA GLY A 23 -13.31 10.43 16.41
C GLY A 23 -11.85 10.47 16.85
N LEU A 24 -11.54 9.86 18.00
CA LEU A 24 -10.18 9.75 18.51
C LEU A 24 -9.30 8.90 17.61
N GLN A 25 -9.77 7.72 17.19
CA GLN A 25 -9.02 6.84 16.27
C GLN A 25 -8.69 7.54 14.94
N VAL A 26 -9.67 8.25 14.35
CA VAL A 26 -9.48 9.00 13.11
C VAL A 26 -8.44 10.11 13.28
N GLN A 27 -8.48 10.85 14.40
CA GLN A 27 -7.52 11.91 14.68
C GLN A 27 -6.11 11.38 14.91
N GLN A 28 -5.96 10.31 15.70
CA GLN A 28 -4.66 9.66 15.95
C GLN A 28 -4.04 9.20 14.64
N GLN A 29 -4.81 8.46 13.83
CA GLN A 29 -4.35 8.00 12.52
C GLN A 29 -3.96 9.19 11.63
N ALA A 30 -4.77 10.25 11.57
CA ALA A 30 -4.45 11.45 10.78
C ALA A 30 -3.16 12.15 11.23
N VAL A 31 -2.89 12.24 12.54
CA VAL A 31 -1.65 12.82 13.08
C VAL A 31 -0.44 11.99 12.66
N GLU A 32 -0.51 10.67 12.83
CA GLU A 32 0.52 9.75 12.36
C GLU A 32 0.75 9.89 10.85
N ARG A 33 -0.34 10.03 10.08
CA ARG A 33 -0.27 10.23 8.63
C ARG A 33 0.38 11.52 8.19
N LEU A 34 0.19 12.60 8.94
CA LEU A 34 0.80 13.89 8.65
C LEU A 34 2.25 13.99 9.11
N ASN A 35 2.66 13.21 10.12
CA ASN A 35 4.01 13.27 10.67
C ASN A 35 5.01 12.38 9.94
N MET A 36 4.55 11.34 9.23
CA MET A 36 5.42 10.50 8.40
C MET A 36 5.80 11.20 7.08
N GLU A 37 7.04 11.00 6.66
CA GLU A 37 7.46 11.32 5.29
C GLU A 37 6.77 10.37 4.32
N GLU A 38 5.95 10.92 3.44
CA GLU A 38 5.31 10.15 2.39
C GLU A 38 6.38 9.73 1.38
N ARG A 39 6.57 8.42 1.18
CA ARG A 39 7.46 7.94 0.13
C ARG A 39 6.96 8.46 -1.21
N LEU A 40 7.84 9.11 -1.94
CA LEU A 40 7.53 9.68 -3.25
C LEU A 40 7.14 8.55 -4.20
N LYS A 41 5.90 8.55 -4.64
CA LYS A 41 5.43 7.61 -5.66
C LYS A 41 5.85 8.07 -7.04
N GLU A 42 6.08 7.12 -7.94
CA GLU A 42 6.43 7.41 -9.34
C GLU A 42 5.41 8.34 -10.01
N GLU A 43 4.12 8.14 -9.74
CA GLU A 43 3.01 8.98 -10.26
C GLU A 43 3.11 10.46 -9.88
N ASN A 44 3.78 10.77 -8.76
CA ASN A 44 3.97 12.12 -8.25
C ASN A 44 5.23 12.81 -8.80
N VAL A 45 6.04 12.12 -9.63
CA VAL A 45 7.27 12.66 -10.21
C VAL A 45 7.06 12.93 -11.70
N GLU A 46 6.51 14.09 -12.03
CA GLU A 46 6.14 14.44 -13.41
C GLU A 46 7.32 14.38 -14.39
N VAL A 47 8.53 14.69 -13.93
CA VAL A 47 9.75 14.64 -14.77
C VAL A 47 10.05 13.23 -15.26
N LEU A 48 9.62 12.19 -14.55
CA LEU A 48 9.76 10.81 -15.04
C LEU A 48 8.94 10.56 -16.31
N LYS A 49 7.95 11.40 -16.62
CA LYS A 49 7.20 11.33 -17.90
C LYS A 49 8.07 11.75 -19.09
N LEU A 50 9.13 12.53 -18.86
CA LEU A 50 10.01 13.09 -19.90
C LEU A 50 11.15 12.14 -20.33
N ILE A 51 11.48 11.14 -19.52
CA ILE A 51 12.49 10.14 -19.88
C ILE A 51 11.95 9.12 -20.89
N SER A 52 12.85 8.51 -21.66
CA SER A 52 12.50 7.48 -22.65
C SER A 52 11.85 6.26 -22.00
N LYS A 53 11.04 5.52 -22.76
CA LYS A 53 10.42 4.28 -22.28
C LYS A 53 11.47 3.26 -21.81
N THR A 54 12.60 3.16 -22.52
CA THR A 54 13.72 2.28 -22.17
C THR A 54 14.35 2.65 -20.82
N LEU A 55 14.64 3.93 -20.58
CA LEU A 55 15.18 4.37 -19.29
C LEU A 55 14.18 4.20 -18.15
N ARG A 56 12.88 4.38 -18.42
CA ARG A 56 11.84 4.11 -17.42
C ARG A 56 11.76 2.62 -17.09
N LEU A 57 11.93 1.75 -18.08
CA LEU A 57 11.99 0.31 -17.86
C LEU A 57 13.17 -0.09 -16.98
N GLU A 58 14.36 0.42 -17.30
CA GLU A 58 15.58 0.18 -16.51
C GLU A 58 15.42 0.67 -15.06
N LEU A 59 14.88 1.88 -14.87
CA LEU A 59 14.57 2.42 -13.55
C LEU A 59 13.62 1.50 -12.76
N ARG A 60 12.50 1.09 -13.36
CA ARG A 60 11.54 0.20 -12.68
C ARG A 60 12.12 -1.18 -12.41
N HIS A 61 12.96 -1.70 -13.30
CA HIS A 61 13.69 -2.93 -13.07
C HIS A 61 14.64 -2.82 -11.87
N GLU A 62 15.39 -1.73 -11.73
CA GLU A 62 16.26 -1.52 -10.57
C GLU A 62 15.48 -1.34 -9.26
N ILE A 63 14.30 -0.73 -9.32
CA ILE A 63 13.44 -0.53 -8.15
C ILE A 63 12.79 -1.84 -7.70
N TYR A 64 12.18 -2.61 -8.62
CA TYR A 64 11.34 -3.76 -8.27
C TYR A 64 12.05 -5.12 -8.42
N GLY A 65 13.06 -5.20 -9.29
CA GLY A 65 13.76 -6.44 -9.63
C GLY A 65 14.39 -7.18 -8.44
N PRO A 66 15.07 -6.48 -7.50
CA PRO A 66 15.60 -7.10 -6.30
C PRO A 66 14.52 -7.74 -5.42
N HIS A 67 13.33 -7.11 -5.33
CA HIS A 67 12.20 -7.61 -4.53
C HIS A 67 11.46 -8.77 -5.19
N LEU A 68 11.44 -8.82 -6.52
CA LEU A 68 10.93 -10.00 -7.23
C LEU A 68 11.88 -11.17 -7.04
N SER A 69 13.17 -10.94 -7.23
CA SER A 69 14.18 -12.00 -7.17
C SER A 69 14.34 -12.60 -5.78
N SER A 70 13.87 -11.94 -4.72
CA SER A 70 13.83 -12.51 -3.37
C SER A 70 12.77 -13.60 -3.19
N HIS A 71 11.77 -13.67 -4.08
CA HIS A 71 10.74 -14.68 -4.04
C HIS A 71 11.05 -15.78 -5.08
N SER A 72 11.08 -17.04 -4.63
CA SER A 72 11.60 -18.18 -5.43
C SER A 72 10.90 -18.34 -6.79
N LEU A 73 9.59 -18.11 -6.86
CA LEU A 73 8.83 -18.15 -8.13
C LEU A 73 9.38 -17.16 -9.16
N PHE A 74 9.58 -15.91 -8.76
CA PHE A 74 10.00 -14.86 -9.66
C PHE A 74 11.50 -14.95 -9.94
N SER A 75 12.31 -15.42 -9.00
CA SER A 75 13.73 -15.75 -9.26
C SER A 75 13.89 -16.77 -10.38
N LEU A 76 13.04 -17.80 -10.44
CA LEU A 76 13.03 -18.77 -11.52
C LEU A 76 12.60 -18.12 -12.84
N TRP A 77 11.58 -17.26 -12.83
CA TRP A 77 11.16 -16.56 -14.04
C TRP A 77 12.21 -15.60 -14.57
N THR A 78 12.96 -14.92 -13.70
CA THR A 78 14.08 -14.05 -14.11
C THR A 78 15.17 -14.82 -14.86
N SER A 79 15.38 -16.12 -14.55
CA SER A 79 16.37 -16.94 -15.27
C SER A 79 15.83 -17.52 -16.58
N LEU A 80 14.52 -17.72 -16.69
CA LEU A 80 13.87 -18.30 -17.87
C LEU A 80 13.51 -17.25 -18.93
N ASP A 81 12.97 -16.11 -18.51
CA ASP A 81 12.46 -15.06 -19.40
C ASP A 81 12.64 -13.67 -18.76
N LYS A 82 13.71 -12.98 -19.16
CA LYS A 82 14.02 -11.63 -18.69
C LYS A 82 13.00 -10.60 -19.19
N ASP A 83 12.47 -10.79 -20.40
CA ASP A 83 11.52 -9.86 -21.00
C ASP A 83 10.17 -9.92 -20.29
N PHE A 84 9.77 -11.11 -19.81
CA PHE A 84 8.61 -11.26 -18.93
C PHE A 84 8.77 -10.46 -17.63
N VAL A 85 9.90 -10.59 -16.94
CA VAL A 85 10.13 -9.87 -15.68
C VAL A 85 10.18 -8.35 -15.90
N GLN A 86 10.79 -7.90 -17.00
CA GLN A 86 10.77 -6.49 -17.40
C GLN A 86 9.34 -5.97 -17.61
N ARG A 87 8.49 -6.71 -18.32
CA ARG A 87 7.07 -6.34 -18.49
C ARG A 87 6.32 -6.33 -17.17
N LEU A 88 6.59 -7.30 -16.30
CA LEU A 88 5.98 -7.37 -14.97
C LEU A 88 6.32 -6.13 -14.12
N CYS A 89 7.60 -5.73 -14.09
CA CYS A 89 8.04 -4.50 -13.43
C CYS A 89 7.45 -3.23 -14.05
N MET A 90 7.17 -3.24 -15.35
CA MET A 90 6.63 -2.09 -16.08
C MET A 90 5.11 -1.93 -15.94
N GLU A 91 4.36 -3.02 -15.79
CA GLU A 91 2.89 -2.97 -15.98
C GLU A 91 2.10 -3.44 -14.75
N ALA A 92 2.64 -4.38 -13.98
CA ALA A 92 1.84 -5.13 -12.99
C ALA A 92 2.20 -4.83 -11.53
N ILE A 93 3.35 -4.20 -11.28
CA ILE A 93 3.89 -4.05 -9.93
C ILE A 93 3.90 -2.58 -9.51
N ASP A 94 3.57 -2.36 -8.24
CA ASP A 94 3.85 -1.13 -7.53
C ASP A 94 4.00 -1.41 -6.03
N PHE A 95 4.54 -0.45 -5.28
CA PHE A 95 4.60 -0.54 -3.82
C PHE A 95 3.33 -0.04 -3.17
N ARG A 96 2.83 -0.83 -2.21
CA ARG A 96 1.80 -0.40 -1.27
C ARG A 96 2.43 -0.25 0.10
N PHE A 97 2.39 0.96 0.65
CA PHE A 97 2.86 1.26 2.00
C PHE A 97 1.66 1.24 2.94
N LEU A 98 1.66 0.27 3.85
CA LEU A 98 0.67 0.15 4.91
C LEU A 98 1.25 0.70 6.21
N ARG A 99 0.37 1.23 7.05
CA ARG A 99 0.70 1.74 8.38
C ARG A 99 0.25 0.73 9.43
N HIS A 100 0.69 0.98 10.66
CA HIS A 100 0.11 0.30 11.81
C HIS A 100 -1.40 0.55 11.82
N SER A 101 -2.17 -0.52 12.05
CA SER A 101 -3.64 -0.53 12.01
C SER A 101 -4.29 -0.31 10.64
N ASP A 102 -3.54 -0.30 9.53
CA ASP A 102 -4.15 -0.39 8.20
C ASP A 102 -4.52 -1.86 7.90
N GLU A 103 -5.76 -2.08 7.44
CA GLU A 103 -6.23 -3.39 6.99
C GLU A 103 -5.95 -3.55 5.49
N LEU A 104 -5.18 -4.57 5.12
CA LEU A 104 -4.95 -4.89 3.70
C LEU A 104 -6.11 -5.69 3.11
N PHE A 105 -6.65 -6.60 3.89
CA PHE A 105 -7.76 -7.47 3.54
C PHE A 105 -8.86 -7.32 4.56
N VAL A 106 -10.10 -7.22 4.08
CA VAL A 106 -11.30 -7.20 4.91
C VAL A 106 -12.12 -8.43 4.58
N ALA A 107 -12.58 -9.16 5.60
CA ALA A 107 -13.37 -10.37 5.40
C ALA A 107 -14.61 -10.10 4.53
N GLY A 108 -14.91 -11.01 3.60
CA GLY A 108 -16.03 -10.88 2.67
C GLY A 108 -15.81 -9.90 1.50
N THR A 109 -14.63 -9.27 1.40
CA THR A 109 -14.29 -8.40 0.26
C THR A 109 -13.47 -9.15 -0.79
N CYS A 110 -13.71 -8.86 -2.07
CA CYS A 110 -12.87 -9.35 -3.16
C CYS A 110 -11.65 -8.44 -3.36
N THR A 111 -10.50 -9.03 -3.68
CA THR A 111 -9.28 -8.32 -4.09
C THR A 111 -8.94 -8.66 -5.53
N ASP A 112 -8.52 -7.68 -6.31
CA ASP A 112 -8.02 -7.81 -7.68
C ASP A 112 -6.47 -7.90 -7.73
N ARG A 113 -5.82 -7.85 -6.57
CA ARG A 113 -4.36 -7.81 -6.42
C ARG A 113 -3.85 -8.89 -5.48
N ALA A 114 -2.65 -9.36 -5.78
CA ALA A 114 -1.82 -10.13 -4.88
C ALA A 114 -0.77 -9.22 -4.23
N TYR A 115 -0.37 -9.56 -3.00
CA TYR A 115 0.60 -8.77 -2.23
C TYR A 115 1.74 -9.66 -1.75
N TYR A 116 2.95 -9.11 -1.80
CA TYR A 116 4.15 -9.73 -1.28
C TYR A 116 4.81 -8.76 -0.29
N ILE A 117 5.12 -9.25 0.91
CA ILE A 117 5.70 -8.43 1.97
C ILE A 117 7.20 -8.30 1.70
N VAL A 118 7.62 -7.11 1.28
CA VAL A 118 9.04 -6.77 1.05
C VAL A 118 9.74 -6.24 2.30
N SER A 119 8.96 -5.73 3.28
CA SER A 119 9.46 -5.18 4.54
C SER A 119 8.33 -5.12 5.57
N GLY A 120 8.68 -5.31 6.84
CA GLY A 120 7.73 -5.33 7.96
C GLY A 120 7.08 -6.71 8.16
N SER A 121 5.94 -6.71 8.84
CA SER A 121 5.14 -7.90 9.11
C SER A 121 3.66 -7.55 9.01
N MET A 122 2.84 -8.57 8.74
CA MET A 122 1.39 -8.48 8.85
C MET A 122 0.86 -9.70 9.58
N GLU A 123 -0.30 -9.53 10.20
CA GLU A 123 -1.04 -10.61 10.85
C GLU A 123 -2.34 -10.84 10.10
N TYR A 124 -2.72 -12.10 9.95
CA TYR A 124 -4.01 -12.47 9.41
C TYR A 124 -4.93 -12.82 10.57
N CYS A 125 -5.92 -11.98 10.82
CA CYS A 125 -6.94 -12.21 11.83
C CYS A 125 -8.21 -12.70 11.14
N GLN A 126 -8.61 -13.93 11.42
CA GLN A 126 -9.92 -14.44 11.03
C GLN A 126 -10.70 -14.65 12.32
N ASP A 127 -11.75 -13.86 12.55
CA ASP A 127 -12.65 -14.11 13.67
C ASP A 127 -13.28 -15.49 13.49
N SER A 128 -12.97 -16.42 14.41
CA SER A 128 -13.51 -17.78 14.41
C SER A 128 -15.00 -17.84 14.76
N ASP A 129 -15.60 -16.72 15.15
CA ASP A 129 -16.84 -16.71 15.93
C ASP A 129 -18.11 -16.49 15.09
N LEU A 130 -18.02 -16.61 13.76
CA LEU A 130 -19.19 -16.56 12.87
C LEU A 130 -19.71 -17.94 12.44
N ILE A 131 -19.23 -19.03 13.08
CA ILE A 131 -19.77 -20.40 12.89
C ILE A 131 -20.27 -20.95 14.23
N SER A 132 -21.17 -20.21 14.87
CA SER A 132 -22.07 -20.77 15.89
C SER A 132 -23.37 -19.99 15.82
N ASP A 133 -24.19 -20.28 14.80
CA ASP A 133 -25.65 -20.07 14.78
C ASP A 133 -26.17 -20.35 13.36
N VAL A 134 -26.12 -21.61 12.93
CA VAL A 134 -27.11 -22.15 11.99
C VAL A 134 -27.44 -23.57 12.45
N GLU A 135 -28.66 -23.68 12.98
CA GLU A 135 -29.48 -24.81 13.47
C GLU A 135 -28.97 -26.25 13.32
#